data_AF-Q2C691-F1
#
_entry.id   AF-Q2C691-F1
#
_cell.length_a   1.000
_cell.length_b   1.000
_cell.length_c   1.000
_cell.angle_alpha   90.00
_cell.angle_beta   90.00
_cell.angle_gamma   90.00
#
_symmetry.space_group_name_H-M   'P 1'
#
loop_
_entity.id
_entity.type
_entity.pdbx_description
1 polymer ?
#
loop_
_entity_poly.entity_id
_entity_poly.type
_entity_poly.pdbx_seq_one_letter_code
_entity_poly.pdbx_strand_id
1 'polypeptide(L)'
;MITPIYQPSVYHRQNKRIQQFIFEQAPSFALSTIATIEGNLSFYHLKNDANECLAQWWDMNIADKDPIDDYEAAFWLLLQYVVQLEDYQLLGNIYFQQKITNHAYYLLNLAPCPELTQIQRP
;
A
#
# COMPACT_ATOMS: atom_id res chain seq x y z
N MET A 1 -15.37 35.74 -15.17
CA MET A 1 -14.69 35.14 -14.00
C MET A 1 -15.43 33.87 -13.64
N ILE A 2 -14.86 32.70 -13.90
CA ILE A 2 -15.48 31.41 -13.58
C ILE A 2 -14.94 31.03 -12.21
N THR A 3 -15.75 31.16 -11.16
CA THR A 3 -15.43 30.62 -9.84
C THR A 3 -15.43 29.08 -9.95
N PRO A 4 -14.34 28.38 -9.58
CA PRO A 4 -14.38 26.94 -9.51
C PRO A 4 -15.39 26.55 -8.43
N ILE A 5 -16.37 25.73 -8.79
CA ILE A 5 -17.31 25.14 -7.84
C ILE A 5 -16.47 24.14 -7.03
N TYR A 6 -15.95 24.58 -5.90
CA TYR A 6 -15.40 23.67 -4.90
C TYR A 6 -16.57 22.82 -4.40
N GLN A 7 -16.64 21.56 -4.84
CA GLN A 7 -17.64 20.58 -4.41
C GLN A 7 -17.03 19.66 -3.35
N PRO A 8 -17.03 20.06 -2.06
CA PRO A 8 -16.48 19.25 -0.98
C PRO A 8 -17.16 17.88 -0.86
N SER A 9 -18.36 17.72 -1.41
CA SER A 9 -19.11 16.45 -1.42
C SER A 9 -18.51 15.37 -2.32
N VAL A 10 -17.83 15.74 -3.42
CA VAL A 10 -17.21 14.78 -4.35
C VAL A 10 -15.90 14.27 -3.76
N TYR A 11 -15.08 15.20 -3.24
CA TYR A 11 -13.80 14.88 -2.58
C TYR A 11 -14.02 13.98 -1.35
N HIS A 12 -15.02 14.27 -0.54
CA HIS A 12 -15.34 13.45 0.63
C HIS A 12 -15.80 12.02 0.26
N ARG A 13 -16.56 11.85 -0.83
CA ARG A 13 -16.96 10.52 -1.32
C ARG A 13 -15.79 9.72 -1.90
N GLN A 14 -14.88 10.38 -2.61
CA GLN A 14 -13.67 9.74 -3.14
C GLN A 14 -12.76 9.28 -1.99
N ASN A 15 -12.48 10.15 -1.01
CA ASN A 15 -11.65 9.79 0.14
C ASN A 15 -12.24 8.62 0.92
N LYS A 16 -13.56 8.56 1.09
CA LYS A 16 -14.22 7.42 1.74
C LYS A 16 -14.03 6.11 0.96
N ARG A 17 -14.10 6.14 -0.38
CA ARG A 17 -13.85 4.97 -1.22
C ARG A 17 -12.40 4.51 -1.15
N ILE A 18 -11.45 5.46 -1.14
CA ILE A 18 -10.03 5.19 -0.97
C ILE A 18 -9.78 4.52 0.38
N GLN A 19 -10.22 5.14 1.47
CA GLN A 19 -10.05 4.60 2.81
C GLN A 19 -10.67 3.20 2.94
N GLN A 20 -11.84 2.97 2.33
CA GLN A 20 -12.46 1.64 2.33
C GLN A 20 -11.61 0.61 1.58
N PHE A 21 -11.12 0.95 0.39
CA PHE A 21 -10.23 0.08 -0.38
C PHE A 21 -8.95 -0.27 0.40
N ILE A 22 -8.29 0.75 0.96
CA ILE A 22 -7.06 0.56 1.75
C ILE A 22 -7.36 -0.28 3.00
N PHE A 23 -8.46 -0.04 3.69
CA PHE A 23 -8.83 -0.79 4.88
C PHE A 23 -9.13 -2.26 4.59
N GLU A 24 -9.75 -2.56 3.44
CA GLU A 24 -10.04 -3.93 3.01
C GLU A 24 -8.77 -4.67 2.56
N GLN A 25 -7.86 -3.98 1.84
CA GLN A 25 -6.71 -4.62 1.20
C GLN A 25 -5.43 -4.62 2.04
N ALA A 26 -5.18 -3.57 2.83
CA ALA A 26 -3.91 -3.40 3.54
C ALA A 26 -3.60 -4.52 4.55
N PRO A 27 -4.55 -4.97 5.41
CA PRO A 27 -4.26 -6.04 6.36
C PRO A 27 -3.96 -7.38 5.67
N SER A 28 -4.73 -7.71 4.63
CA SER A 28 -4.53 -8.94 3.85
C SER A 28 -3.16 -8.94 3.18
N PHE A 29 -2.81 -7.83 2.53
CA PHE A 29 -1.53 -7.67 1.86
C PHE A 29 -0.34 -7.71 2.84
N ALA A 30 -0.49 -7.09 4.02
CA ALA A 30 0.51 -7.15 5.08
C ALA A 30 0.75 -8.59 5.58
N LEU A 31 -0.32 -9.36 5.78
CA LEU A 31 -0.22 -10.77 6.16
C LEU A 31 0.46 -11.62 5.08
N SER A 32 0.06 -11.46 3.81
CA SER A 32 0.71 -12.15 2.69
C SER A 32 2.21 -11.82 2.65
N THR A 33 2.57 -10.55 2.89
CA THR A 33 3.96 -10.11 2.89
C THR A 33 4.78 -10.78 3.99
N ILE A 34 4.27 -10.82 5.22
CA ILE A 34 4.94 -11.48 6.34
C ILE A 34 5.08 -12.98 6.06
N ALA A 35 4.00 -13.62 5.60
CA ALA A 35 4.02 -15.04 5.25
C ALA A 35 5.02 -15.35 4.13
N THR A 36 5.25 -14.45 3.18
CA THR A 36 6.31 -14.60 2.16
C THR A 36 7.70 -14.49 2.76
N ILE A 37 7.94 -13.55 3.66
CA ILE A 37 9.24 -13.39 4.33
C ILE A 37 9.57 -14.60 5.22
N GLU A 38 8.56 -15.17 5.88
CA GLU A 38 8.68 -16.40 6.67
C GLU A 38 8.82 -17.67 5.81
N GLY A 39 8.63 -17.57 4.49
CA GLY A 39 8.70 -18.69 3.55
C GLY A 39 7.44 -19.55 3.46
N ASN A 40 6.33 -19.11 4.07
CA ASN A 40 5.02 -19.77 4.02
C ASN A 40 4.30 -19.55 2.67
N LEU A 41 4.57 -18.42 2.01
CA LEU A 41 4.05 -18.08 0.68
C LEU A 41 5.19 -17.79 -0.29
N SER A 42 5.02 -18.13 -1.57
CA SER A 42 6.03 -17.78 -2.58
C SER A 42 5.99 -16.28 -2.89
N PHE A 43 7.16 -15.71 -3.21
CA PHE A 43 7.24 -14.31 -3.64
C PHE A 43 6.42 -14.03 -4.91
N TYR A 44 6.28 -15.03 -5.77
CA TYR A 44 5.45 -14.94 -6.97
C TYR A 44 3.96 -14.70 -6.63
N HIS A 45 3.43 -15.37 -5.60
CA HIS A 45 2.05 -15.12 -5.13
C HIS A 45 1.90 -13.69 -4.62
N LEU A 46 2.83 -13.23 -3.77
CA LEU A 46 2.81 -11.87 -3.25
C LEU A 46 2.86 -10.81 -4.36
N LYS A 47 3.67 -11.06 -5.40
CA LYS A 47 3.79 -10.15 -6.54
C LYS A 47 2.53 -10.12 -7.40
N ASN A 48 1.85 -11.25 -7.55
CA ASN A 48 0.53 -11.30 -8.19
C ASN A 48 -0.50 -10.52 -7.39
N ASP A 49 -0.59 -10.73 -6.07
CA ASP A 49 -1.50 -10.00 -5.19
C ASP A 49 -1.28 -8.48 -5.28
N ALA A 50 -0.01 -8.04 -5.34
CA ALA A 50 0.34 -6.63 -5.52
C ALA A 50 -0.13 -6.07 -6.87
N ASN A 51 0.04 -6.83 -7.95
CA ASN A 51 -0.41 -6.43 -9.29
C ASN A 51 -1.94 -6.40 -9.39
N GLU A 52 -2.65 -7.35 -8.78
CA GLU A 52 -4.10 -7.36 -8.71
C GLU A 52 -4.62 -6.16 -7.94
N CYS A 53 -3.98 -5.82 -6.81
CA CYS A 53 -4.29 -4.63 -6.05
C CYS A 53 -4.11 -3.34 -6.88
N LEU A 54 -3.03 -3.24 -7.65
CA LEU A 54 -2.80 -2.11 -8.55
C LEU A 54 -3.85 -2.02 -9.66
N ALA A 55 -4.24 -3.16 -10.24
CA ALA A 55 -5.30 -3.19 -11.24
C ALA A 55 -6.63 -2.69 -10.68
N GLN A 56 -7.02 -3.17 -9.49
CA GLN A 56 -8.23 -2.71 -8.80
C GLN A 56 -8.17 -1.22 -8.45
N TRP A 57 -7.00 -0.72 -8.04
CA TRP A 57 -6.80 0.70 -7.79
C TRP A 57 -7.01 1.55 -9.04
N TRP A 58 -6.39 1.18 -10.16
CA TRP A 58 -6.53 1.91 -11.42
C TRP A 58 -7.98 1.90 -11.95
N ASP A 59 -8.73 0.83 -11.72
CA ASP A 59 -10.16 0.76 -12.04
C ASP A 59 -11.02 1.76 -11.24
N MET A 60 -10.56 2.23 -10.08
CA MET A 60 -11.26 3.26 -9.30
C MET A 60 -11.22 4.65 -9.96
N ASN A 61 -10.31 4.87 -10.93
CA ASN A 61 -10.15 6.11 -11.70
C ASN A 61 -10.07 7.37 -10.82
N ILE A 62 -9.20 7.33 -9.82
CA ILE A 62 -8.95 8.44 -8.89
C ILE A 62 -7.78 9.26 -9.40
N ALA A 63 -7.99 10.56 -9.59
CA ALA A 63 -6.96 11.48 -10.09
C ALA A 63 -6.06 12.07 -8.99
N ASP A 64 -6.48 11.96 -7.72
CA ASP A 64 -5.74 12.49 -6.58
C ASP A 64 -4.56 11.58 -6.23
N LYS A 65 -3.37 12.17 -6.14
CA LYS A 65 -2.09 11.47 -5.98
C LYS A 65 -1.55 11.51 -4.56
N ASP A 66 -2.08 12.36 -3.69
CA ASP A 66 -1.52 12.52 -2.35
C ASP A 66 -2.27 11.62 -1.35
N PRO A 67 -1.58 10.76 -0.58
CA PRO A 67 -2.22 9.94 0.43
C PRO A 67 -2.91 10.82 1.49
N ILE A 68 -4.05 10.35 2.01
CA ILE A 68 -4.87 11.06 3.00
C ILE A 68 -4.22 11.02 4.38
N ASP A 69 -3.60 9.89 4.72
CA ASP A 69 -3.00 9.64 6.04
C ASP A 69 -1.75 8.76 5.95
N ASP A 70 -1.06 8.65 7.08
CA ASP A 70 0.16 7.85 7.24
C ASP A 70 -0.09 6.36 7.03
N TYR A 71 -1.31 5.88 7.32
CA TYR A 71 -1.68 4.47 7.14
C TYR A 71 -1.77 4.12 5.65
N GLU A 72 -2.44 4.96 4.87
CA GLU A 72 -2.49 4.86 3.42
C GLU A 72 -1.09 4.99 2.81
N ALA A 73 -0.29 5.96 3.26
CA ALA A 73 1.08 6.13 2.78
C ALA A 73 1.93 4.88 3.04
N ALA A 74 1.83 4.28 4.23
CA ALA A 74 2.54 3.04 4.56
C ALA A 74 2.12 1.87 3.66
N PHE A 75 0.83 1.77 3.34
CA PHE A 75 0.31 0.75 2.43
C PHE A 75 0.89 0.90 1.02
N TRP A 76 0.82 2.10 0.45
CA TRP A 76 1.36 2.35 -0.89
C TRP A 76 2.86 2.10 -0.95
N LEU A 77 3.58 2.42 0.12
CA LEU A 77 5.02 2.23 0.19
C LEU A 77 5.38 0.76 0.29
N LEU A 78 4.62 -0.02 1.07
CA LEU A 78 4.76 -1.47 1.12
C LEU A 78 4.52 -2.09 -0.26
N LEU A 79 3.42 -1.70 -0.90
CA LEU A 79 3.06 -2.19 -2.23
C LEU A 79 4.13 -1.84 -3.27
N GLN A 80 4.64 -0.61 -3.24
CA GLN A 80 5.72 -0.16 -4.13
C GLN A 80 6.99 -1.00 -3.91
N TYR A 81 7.37 -1.28 -2.66
CA TYR A 81 8.53 -2.14 -2.40
C TYR A 81 8.35 -3.55 -2.97
N VAL A 82 7.20 -4.17 -2.76
CA VAL A 82 6.92 -5.51 -3.28
C VAL A 82 6.96 -5.55 -4.81
N VAL A 83 6.39 -4.54 -5.47
CA VAL A 83 6.36 -4.46 -6.94
C VAL A 83 7.77 -4.26 -7.52
N GLN A 84 8.56 -3.38 -6.90
CA GLN A 84 9.91 -3.03 -7.38
C GLN A 84 10.96 -4.10 -7.08
N LEU A 85 10.81 -4.83 -5.98
CA LEU A 85 11.79 -5.84 -5.60
C LEU A 85 11.71 -7.09 -6.48
N GLU A 86 12.88 -7.71 -6.64
CA GLU A 86 13.02 -9.05 -7.18
C GLU A 86 13.16 -10.07 -6.04
N ASP A 87 12.88 -11.35 -6.31
CA ASP A 87 12.81 -12.41 -5.30
C ASP A 87 14.10 -12.49 -4.45
N TYR A 88 15.27 -12.46 -5.10
CA TYR A 88 16.56 -12.49 -4.40
C TYR A 88 16.84 -11.22 -3.60
N GLN A 89 16.22 -10.08 -3.92
CA GLN A 89 16.39 -8.84 -3.16
C GLN A 89 15.54 -8.85 -1.90
N LEU A 90 14.33 -9.42 -1.95
CA LEU A 90 13.49 -9.59 -0.78
C LEU A 90 14.03 -10.73 0.11
N LEU A 91 14.24 -11.92 -0.44
CA LEU A 91 14.62 -13.10 0.34
C LEU A 91 16.11 -13.14 0.70
N GLY A 92 16.97 -12.47 -0.07
CA GLY A 92 18.42 -12.45 0.15
C GLY A 92 18.94 -11.27 0.97
N ASN A 93 18.12 -10.26 1.29
CA ASN A 93 18.57 -9.06 1.99
C ASN A 93 17.74 -8.79 3.26
N ILE A 94 18.37 -9.07 4.41
CA ILE A 94 17.79 -8.88 5.74
C ILE A 94 17.32 -7.44 5.97
N TYR A 95 18.02 -6.44 5.43
CA TYR A 95 17.63 -5.04 5.56
C TYR A 95 16.28 -4.77 4.88
N PHE A 96 16.06 -5.28 3.67
CA PHE A 96 14.77 -5.14 2.98
C PHE A 96 13.67 -5.93 3.68
N GLN A 97 13.96 -7.15 4.16
CA GLN A 97 13.01 -7.95 4.93
C GLN A 97 12.54 -7.19 6.17
N GLN A 98 13.47 -6.68 6.97
CA GLN A 98 13.14 -5.98 8.21
C GLN A 98 12.37 -4.69 7.93
N LYS A 99 12.78 -3.93 6.89
CA LYS A 99 12.06 -2.72 6.49
C LYS A 99 10.62 -3.02 6.07
N ILE A 100 10.41 -4.02 5.23
CA ILE A 100 9.08 -4.41 4.72
C ILE A 100 8.22 -5.00 5.84
N THR A 101 8.82 -5.83 6.69
CA THR A 101 8.16 -6.41 7.87
C THR A 101 7.66 -5.33 8.82
N ASN A 102 8.45 -4.28 9.07
CA ASN A 102 8.01 -3.15 9.92
C ASN A 102 6.80 -2.41 9.33
N HIS A 103 6.75 -2.23 8.01
CA HIS A 103 5.60 -1.63 7.34
C HIS A 103 4.38 -2.55 7.41
N ALA A 104 4.54 -3.84 7.17
CA ALA A 104 3.46 -4.83 7.29
C ALA A 104 2.91 -4.88 8.73
N TYR A 105 3.77 -4.89 9.75
CA TYR A 105 3.33 -4.88 11.15
C TYR A 105 2.61 -3.58 11.53
N TYR A 106 3.01 -2.43 10.99
CA TYR A 106 2.28 -1.18 11.19
C TYR A 106 0.87 -1.24 10.60
N LEU A 107 0.71 -1.78 9.38
CA LEU A 107 -0.61 -1.98 8.77
C LEU A 107 -1.51 -2.94 9.57
N LEU A 108 -0.91 -3.85 10.34
CA LEU A 108 -1.63 -4.74 11.24
C LEU A 108 -1.84 -4.15 12.64
N ASN A 109 -1.45 -2.89 12.89
CA ASN A 109 -1.47 -2.23 14.19
C ASN A 109 -0.63 -2.95 15.27
N LEU A 110 0.41 -3.69 14.86
CA LEU A 110 1.30 -4.45 15.74
C LEU A 110 2.63 -3.73 16.03
N ALA A 111 2.93 -2.66 15.28
CA ALA A 111 4.15 -1.87 15.41
C ALA A 111 3.85 -0.36 15.25
N PRO A 112 4.73 0.53 15.75
CA PRO A 112 4.62 1.96 15.49
C PRO A 112 4.81 2.30 14.01
N CYS A 113 4.38 3.50 13.61
CA CYS A 113 4.55 3.98 12.24
C CYS A 113 6.03 3.98 11.85
N PRO A 114 6.41 3.30 10.76
CA PRO A 114 7.78 3.32 10.25
C PRO A 114 8.10 4.69 9.64
N GLU A 115 9.37 4.90 9.31
CA GLU A 115 9.80 6.12 8.63
C GLU A 115 9.22 6.17 7.22
N LEU A 116 8.21 7.02 7.03
CA LEU A 116 7.53 7.23 5.76
C LEU A 116 8.33 8.23 4.93
N THR A 117 8.77 7.80 3.75
CA THR A 117 9.24 8.73 2.72
C THR A 117 8.03 9.28 1.96
N GLN A 118 8.13 10.51 1.45
CA GLN A 118 7.08 11.08 0.60
C GLN A 118 6.76 10.13 -0.57
N ILE A 119 5.52 9.65 -0.59
CA ILE A 119 5.00 8.74 -1.61
C ILE A 119 3.76 9.33 -2.24
N GLN A 120 3.58 9.07 -3.53
CA GLN A 120 2.36 9.37 -4.27
C GLN A 120 1.63 8.07 -4.57
N ARG A 121 0.30 8.16 -4.66
CA ARG A 121 -0.53 7.06 -5.15
C ARG A 121 -0.10 6.70 -6.58
N PRO A 122 -0.07 5.39 -6.92
CA PRO A 122 0.27 4.92 -8.26
C PRO A 122 -0.80 5.25 -9.32
#